data_AF-A0A074LKN3-F1
#
_entry.id   AF-A0A074LKN3-F1
#
_cell.length_a   1.000
_cell.length_b   1.000
_cell.length_c   1.000
_cell.angle_alpha   90.00
_cell.angle_beta   90.00
_cell.angle_gamma   90.00
#
_symmetry.space_group_name_H-M   'P 1'
#
loop_
_entity.id
_entity.type
_entity.pdbx_description
1 polymer ?
#
loop_
_entity_poly.entity_id
_entity_poly.type
_entity_poly.pdbx_seq_one_letter_code
_entity_poly.pdbx_strand_id
1 'polypeptide(L)'
;MQMPKEWHEAEVPEGGKLLRKESYEYQTDKGDFDIEVFENMKGEFYAIAVPRDDERLVIYGSNVTTSRALALSVVMEKIERE
;
A
#
# COMPACT_ATOMS: atom_id res chain seq x y z
N MET A 1 -0.46 -20.68 18.50
CA MET A 1 -1.47 -19.99 17.66
C MET A 1 -1.41 -18.52 18.04
N GLN A 2 -0.80 -17.69 17.20
CA GLN A 2 -0.62 -16.27 17.49
C GLN A 2 -1.91 -15.55 17.09
N MET A 3 -2.60 -14.94 18.04
CA MET A 3 -3.88 -14.25 17.78
C MET A 3 -3.65 -13.13 16.75
N PRO A 4 -4.53 -12.96 15.74
CA PRO A 4 -4.40 -11.84 14.83
C PRO A 4 -4.60 -10.54 15.61
N LYS A 5 -3.72 -9.55 15.39
CA LYS A 5 -3.88 -8.18 15.91
C LYS A 5 -5.30 -7.72 15.58
N GLU A 6 -6.15 -7.61 16.60
CA GLU A 6 -7.57 -7.29 16.48
C GLU A 6 -7.74 -6.05 15.61
N TRP A 7 -8.61 -6.15 14.60
CA TRP A 7 -9.09 -4.97 13.90
C TRP A 7 -9.86 -4.14 14.91
N HIS A 8 -9.48 -2.88 15.11
CA HIS A 8 -10.31 -1.97 15.88
C HIS A 8 -11.57 -1.72 15.05
N GLU A 9 -12.69 -2.34 15.45
CA GLU A 9 -14.00 -2.17 14.84
C GLU A 9 -14.48 -0.73 15.08
N ALA A 10 -14.08 0.19 14.21
CA ALA A 10 -14.73 1.49 14.12
C ALA A 10 -16.02 1.32 13.32
N GLU A 11 -17.11 1.96 13.77
CA GLU A 11 -18.32 2.05 12.96
C GLU A 11 -18.00 2.81 11.67
N VAL A 12 -18.19 2.13 10.52
CA VAL A 12 -18.03 2.73 9.20
C VAL A 12 -19.41 2.91 8.58
N PRO A 13 -19.71 4.08 7.97
CA PRO A 13 -20.95 4.29 7.23
C PRO A 13 -21.18 3.20 6.18
N GLU A 14 -22.44 3.01 5.80
CA GLU A 14 -22.83 2.06 4.76
C GLU A 14 -22.02 2.28 3.47
N GLY A 15 -21.45 1.21 2.94
CA GLY A 15 -20.59 1.24 1.75
C GLY A 15 -19.10 1.55 2.03
N GLY A 16 -18.73 1.95 3.24
CA GLY A 16 -17.34 2.13 3.62
C GLY A 16 -16.65 0.81 4.01
N LYS A 17 -15.31 0.85 4.06
CA LYS A 17 -14.48 -0.29 4.46
C LYS A 17 -13.32 0.16 5.33
N LEU A 18 -12.98 -0.63 6.35
CA LEU A 18 -11.75 -0.46 7.11
C LEU A 18 -10.59 -1.14 6.38
N LEU A 19 -9.45 -0.46 6.39
CA LEU A 19 -8.18 -0.98 5.88
C LEU A 19 -7.12 -0.80 6.97
N ARG A 20 -6.26 -1.81 7.14
CA ARG A 20 -5.01 -1.64 7.89
C ARG A 20 -3.99 -1.10 6.90
N LYS A 21 -3.28 -0.05 7.29
CA LYS A 21 -2.29 0.61 6.46
C LYS A 21 -0.89 0.47 7.07
N GLU A 22 0.09 0.20 6.23
CA GLU A 22 1.51 0.34 6.51
C GLU A 22 2.09 1.38 5.55
N SER A 23 2.95 2.26 6.07
CA SER A 23 3.61 3.31 5.28
C SER A 23 5.11 3.06 5.25
N TYR A 24 5.71 3.24 4.09
CA TYR A 24 7.14 3.07 3.83
C TYR A 24 7.66 4.27 3.07
N GLU A 25 8.92 4.61 3.33
CA GLU A 25 9.68 5.56 2.52
C GLU A 25 10.62 4.75 1.64
N TYR A 26 10.60 4.98 0.34
CA TYR A 26 11.47 4.32 -0.62
C TYR A 26 12.33 5.35 -1.33
N GLN A 27 13.62 5.34 -1.01
CA GLN A 27 14.61 6.25 -1.57
C GLN A 27 15.38 5.55 -2.67
N THR A 28 15.48 6.20 -3.82
CA THR A 28 16.16 5.68 -5.01
C THR A 28 16.93 6.80 -5.71
N ASP A 29 17.78 6.43 -6.68
CA ASP A 29 18.47 7.40 -7.53
C ASP A 29 17.50 8.25 -8.39
N LYS A 30 16.23 7.82 -8.51
CA LYS A 30 15.16 8.53 -9.21
C LYS A 30 14.38 9.50 -8.33
N GLY A 31 14.61 9.46 -7.02
CA GLY A 31 13.92 10.28 -6.02
C GLY A 31 13.30 9.45 -4.90
N ASP A 32 12.58 10.17 -4.04
CA ASP A 32 11.95 9.63 -2.84
C ASP A 32 10.46 9.40 -3.07
N PHE A 33 9.97 8.24 -2.63
CA PHE A 33 8.60 7.80 -2.80
C PHE A 33 7.98 7.43 -1.45
N ASP A 34 6.75 7.86 -1.25
CA ASP A 34 5.89 7.34 -0.19
C ASP A 34 5.13 6.13 -0.71
N ILE A 35 5.29 4.98 -0.06
CA ILE A 35 4.56 3.76 -0.37
C ILE A 35 3.58 3.44 0.75
N GLU A 36 2.33 3.21 0.39
CA GLU A 36 1.29 2.76 1.31
C GLU A 36 0.81 1.36 0.91
N VAL A 37 0.86 0.42 1.86
CA VAL A 37 0.32 -0.93 1.70
C VAL A 37 -0.94 -1.04 2.53
N PHE A 38 -2.03 -1.44 1.90
CA PHE A 38 -3.33 -1.60 2.51
C PHE A 38 -3.68 -3.08 2.59
N GLU A 39 -4.14 -3.53 3.74
CA GLU A 39 -4.79 -4.82 3.97
C GLU A 39 -6.28 -4.56 4.20
N ASN A 40 -7.15 -5.40 3.67
CA ASN A 40 -8.58 -5.38 3.99
C ASN A 40 -8.96 -6.51 4.95
N MET A 41 -10.21 -6.50 5.45
CA MET A 41 -10.69 -7.52 6.39
C MET A 41 -10.75 -8.95 5.83
N LYS A 42 -10.57 -9.13 4.51
CA LYS A 42 -10.48 -10.45 3.86
C LYS A 42 -9.03 -10.97 3.79
N GLY A 43 -8.06 -10.21 4.29
CA GLY A 43 -6.63 -10.53 4.17
C GLY A 43 -6.10 -10.31 2.75
N GLU A 44 -6.74 -9.45 1.97
CA GLU A 44 -6.25 -9.03 0.65
C GLU A 44 -5.47 -7.72 0.77
N PHE A 45 -4.42 -7.59 -0.04
CA PHE A 45 -3.47 -6.51 -0.03
C PHE A 45 -3.45 -5.77 -1.36
N TYR A 46 -3.23 -4.46 -1.31
CA TYR A 46 -2.76 -3.68 -2.46
C TYR A 46 -1.80 -2.60 -1.97
N ALA A 47 -0.94 -2.12 -2.85
CA ALA A 47 -0.01 -1.05 -2.55
C ALA A 47 -0.13 0.09 -3.57
N ILE A 48 0.17 1.31 -3.11
CA ILE A 48 0.35 2.48 -3.95
C ILE A 48 1.67 3.16 -3.59
N ALA A 49 2.31 3.80 -4.55
CA ALA A 49 3.40 4.74 -4.30
C ALA A 49 3.21 6.05 -5.05
N VAL A 50 3.68 7.12 -4.42
CA VAL A 50 3.69 8.48 -4.98
C VAL A 50 5.05 9.13 -4.74
N PRO A 51 5.58 9.91 -5.70
CA PRO A 51 6.79 10.69 -5.48
C PRO A 51 6.53 11.83 -4.48
N ARG A 52 7.50 12.13 -3.62
CA ARG A 52 7.40 13.22 -2.62
C ARG A 52 7.58 14.61 -3.23
N ASP A 53 8.58 14.76 -4.09
CA ASP A 53 9.06 16.06 -4.58
C ASP A 53 9.08 16.14 -6.11
N ASP A 54 8.04 15.63 -6.77
CA ASP A 54 7.88 15.72 -8.23
C ASP A 54 6.83 16.78 -8.62
N GLU A 55 7.09 17.51 -9.69
CA GLU A 55 6.13 18.47 -10.28
C GLU A 55 4.87 17.77 -10.80
N ARG A 56 4.94 16.47 -11.07
CA ARG A 56 3.82 15.65 -11.55
C ARG A 56 3.45 14.57 -10.53
N LEU A 57 2.16 14.49 -10.22
CA LEU A 57 1.64 13.38 -9.42
C LEU A 57 1.48 12.12 -10.29
N VAL A 58 2.41 11.17 -10.15
CA VAL A 58 2.31 9.81 -10.70
C VAL A 58 1.99 8.84 -9.57
N ILE A 59 1.00 7.97 -9.77
CA ILE A 59 0.61 6.95 -8.78
C ILE A 59 0.93 5.57 -9.33
N TYR A 60 1.84 4.87 -8.66
CA TYR A 60 2.19 3.49 -8.98
C TYR A 60 1.37 2.54 -8.12
N GLY A 61 0.42 1.81 -8.71
CA GLY A 61 -0.45 0.87 -7.99
C GLY A 61 -0.17 -0.60 -8.26
N SER A 62 -0.37 -1.48 -7.28
CA SER A 62 -0.46 -2.93 -7.49
C SER A 62 -1.91 -3.36 -7.79
N ASN A 63 -2.08 -4.57 -8.34
CA ASN A 63 -3.37 -5.26 -8.26
C ASN A 63 -3.64 -5.72 -6.82
N VAL A 64 -4.89 -6.05 -6.52
CA VAL A 64 -5.26 -6.74 -5.28
C VAL A 64 -4.68 -8.16 -5.31
N THR A 65 -4.07 -8.59 -4.20
CA THR A 65 -3.41 -9.87 -4.06
C THR A 65 -3.53 -10.39 -2.62
N THR A 66 -3.30 -11.69 -2.39
CA THR A 66 -3.27 -12.28 -1.04
C THR A 66 -1.90 -12.18 -0.38
N SER A 67 -0.91 -11.58 -1.04
CA SER A 67 0.46 -11.44 -0.54
C SER A 67 0.86 -9.97 -0.38
N ARG A 68 1.05 -9.54 0.87
CA ARG A 68 1.63 -8.23 1.22
C ARG A 68 2.93 -7.95 0.49
N ALA A 69 3.84 -8.93 0.46
CA ALA A 69 5.15 -8.78 -0.17
C ALA A 69 5.03 -8.58 -1.68
N LEU A 70 4.09 -9.29 -2.33
CA LEU A 70 3.86 -9.15 -3.76
C LEU A 70 3.24 -7.78 -4.11
N ALA A 71 2.30 -7.28 -3.29
CA ALA A 71 1.72 -5.95 -3.48
C ALA A 71 2.82 -4.87 -3.48
N LEU A 72 3.71 -4.92 -2.49
CA LEU A 72 4.83 -4.00 -2.34
C LEU A 72 5.84 -4.13 -3.51
N SER A 73 6.26 -5.35 -3.84
CA SER A 73 7.28 -5.56 -4.88
C SER A 73 6.82 -5.06 -6.25
N VAL A 74 5.54 -5.23 -6.60
CA VAL A 74 4.98 -4.75 -7.87
C VAL A 74 5.12 -3.23 -8.00
N VAL A 75 4.89 -2.49 -6.91
CA VAL A 75 5.00 -1.02 -6.93
C VAL A 75 6.45 -0.58 -7.05
N MET A 76 7.35 -1.20 -6.27
CA MET A 76 8.79 -0.93 -6.36
C MET A 76 9.34 -1.22 -7.76
N GLU A 77 8.96 -2.35 -8.36
CA GLU A 77 9.36 -2.71 -9.72
C GLU A 77 8.86 -1.71 -10.78
N LYS A 78 7.70 -1.08 -10.57
CA LYS A 78 7.19 -0.06 -11.50
C LYS A 78 8.01 1.23 -11.42
N ILE A 79 8.33 1.68 -10.22
CA ILE A 79 9.24 2.82 -9.98
C ILE A 79 10.59 2.57 -10.65
N GLU A 80 11.14 1.36 -10.52
CA GLU A 80 12.44 1.02 -11.12
C GLU A 80 12.42 0.93 -12.66
N ARG A 81 11.26 0.76 -13.29
CA ARG A 81 11.15 0.66 -14.76
C ARG A 81 10.99 1.99 -15.50
N GLU A 82 10.43 3.02 -14.86
CA GLU A 82 10.23 4.35 -15.46
C GLU A 82 11.46 5.23 -15.41
#